data_AF-A0A523XYS2-F1
#
_entry.id   AF-A0A523XYS2-F1
#
_cell.length_a   1.000
_cell.length_b   1.000
_cell.length_c   1.000
_cell.angle_alpha   90.00
_cell.angle_beta   90.00
_cell.angle_gamma   90.00
#
_symmetry.space_group_name_H-M   'P 1'
#
loop_
_entity.id
_entity.type
_entity.pdbx_description
1 polymer ?
#
loop_
_entity_poly.entity_id
_entity_poly.type
_entity_poly.pdbx_seq_one_letter_code
_entity_poly.pdbx_strand_id
1 'polypeptide(L)'
;MNCRYGPNKAYMYAWGLSEGDTALLYGRNYAGTWLWVQPHDTDWKCWVAASTVTASVEIDSLQVAYFQLYVNPSVPAPTGVGASRSNDNVTISWSAAPPAVGLGYLIEARVCTGTYLIDVVYSTS
;
A
#
# COMPACT_ATOMS: atom_id res chain seq x y z
N MET A 1 11.55 5.14 11.00
CA MET A 1 10.89 5.10 9.68
C MET A 1 10.01 3.85 9.59
N ASN A 2 8.78 3.99 9.09
CA ASN A 2 7.86 2.84 9.00
C ASN A 2 8.03 2.13 7.65
N CYS A 3 8.23 0.82 7.72
CA CYS A 3 8.12 -0.09 6.61
C CYS A 3 6.72 -0.71 6.58
N ARG A 4 6.09 -0.75 5.40
CA ARG A 4 4.69 -1.15 5.22
C ARG A 4 4.54 -2.27 4.19
N TYR A 5 3.41 -2.97 4.24
CA TYR A 5 3.08 -4.01 3.26
C TYR A 5 2.74 -3.48 1.86
N GLY A 6 2.58 -2.16 1.69
CA GLY A 6 2.33 -1.52 0.39
C GLY A 6 2.71 -0.04 0.35
N PRO A 7 2.75 0.56 -0.86
CA PRO A 7 3.24 1.91 -1.12
C PRO A 7 2.19 3.01 -0.78
N ASN A 8 1.66 2.99 0.44
CA ASN A 8 0.77 4.02 0.97
C ASN A 8 0.76 3.98 2.51
N LYS A 9 0.42 5.08 3.17
CA LYS A 9 0.23 5.12 4.63
C LYS A 9 -0.96 4.28 5.10
N ALA A 10 -1.91 3.96 4.22
CA ALA A 10 -3.06 3.10 4.50
C ALA A 10 -2.70 1.62 4.70
N TYR A 11 -1.57 1.14 4.17
CA TYR A 11 -1.15 -0.24 4.42
C TYR A 11 -0.66 -0.42 5.85
N MET A 12 -0.92 -1.60 6.39
CA MET A 12 -0.49 -1.98 7.73
C MET A 12 1.04 -1.87 7.87
N TYR A 13 1.46 -1.48 9.08
CA TYR A 13 2.87 -1.50 9.47
C TYR A 13 3.41 -2.92 9.43
N ALA A 14 4.59 -3.07 8.85
CA ALA A 14 5.28 -4.35 8.72
C ALA A 14 6.56 -4.37 9.57
N TRP A 15 7.36 -3.30 9.50
CA TRP A 15 8.64 -3.20 10.23
C TRP A 15 9.06 -1.75 10.47
N GLY A 16 10.07 -1.56 11.31
CA GLY A 16 10.63 -0.26 11.66
C GLY A 16 12.11 -0.23 11.32
N LEU A 17 12.52 0.80 10.58
CA LEU A 17 13.92 1.13 10.34
C LEU A 17 14.29 2.34 11.21
N SER A 18 15.43 2.28 11.88
CA SER A 18 15.99 3.39 12.66
C SER A 18 16.84 4.31 11.78
N GLU A 19 17.09 5.52 12.25
CA GLU A 19 18.02 6.42 11.58
C GLU A 19 19.43 5.83 11.60
N GLY A 20 20.14 5.88 10.47
CA GLY A 20 21.44 5.23 10.29
C GLY A 20 21.37 3.78 9.80
N ASP A 21 20.20 3.13 9.84
CA ASP A 21 20.05 1.80 9.26
C ASP A 21 20.17 1.82 7.74
N THR A 22 20.77 0.78 7.19
CA THR A 22 20.84 0.55 5.74
C THR A 22 19.81 -0.46 5.28
N ALA A 23 19.32 -0.29 4.05
CA ALA A 23 18.45 -1.26 3.38
C ALA A 23 18.84 -1.38 1.91
N LEU A 24 18.67 -2.57 1.34
CA LEU A 24 18.87 -2.80 -0.09
C LEU A 24 17.65 -2.30 -0.86
N LEU A 25 17.87 -1.57 -1.94
CA LEU A 25 16.82 -0.96 -2.77
C LEU A 25 16.51 -1.82 -4.00
N TYR A 26 15.27 -2.29 -4.12
CA TYR A 26 14.85 -3.22 -5.18
C TYR A 26 13.98 -2.56 -6.26
N GLY A 27 13.29 -1.48 -5.93
CA GLY A 27 12.42 -0.78 -6.87
C GLY A 27 11.63 0.34 -6.23
N ARG A 28 10.66 0.86 -6.98
CA ARG A 28 9.78 1.97 -6.57
C ARG A 28 8.35 1.75 -7.01
N ASN A 29 7.43 2.54 -6.47
CA ASN A 29 6.09 2.66 -7.05
C ASN A 29 6.16 3.52 -8.34
N TYR A 30 5.07 3.50 -9.11
CA TYR A 30 5.00 4.23 -10.38
C TYR A 30 5.36 5.72 -10.26
N ALA A 31 4.93 6.38 -9.18
CA ALA A 31 5.18 7.80 -8.92
C ALA A 31 6.54 8.09 -8.26
N GLY A 32 7.34 7.08 -7.89
CA GLY A 32 8.62 7.25 -7.19
C GLY A 32 8.51 7.75 -5.74
N THR A 33 7.31 7.89 -5.19
CA THR A 33 7.08 8.38 -3.82
C THR A 33 7.27 7.30 -2.74
N TRP A 34 7.34 6.03 -3.14
CA TRP A 34 7.55 4.88 -2.26
C TRP A 34 8.60 3.94 -2.85
N LEU A 35 9.44 3.38 -1.97
CA LEU A 35 10.55 2.52 -2.34
C LEU A 35 10.36 1.12 -1.75
N TRP A 36 10.64 0.11 -2.57
CA TRP A 36 10.60 -1.29 -2.18
C TRP A 36 12.00 -1.70 -1.72
N VAL A 37 12.16 -1.93 -0.42
CA VAL A 37 13.45 -2.11 0.24
C VAL A 37 13.49 -3.41 1.04
N GLN A 38 14.68 -3.94 1.24
CA GLN A 38 14.96 -5.01 2.20
C GLN A 38 15.82 -4.46 3.35
N PRO A 39 15.27 -4.29 4.56
CA PRO A 39 16.04 -4.01 5.77
C PRO A 39 17.19 -4.99 5.97
N HIS A 40 18.31 -4.53 6.51
CA HIS A 40 19.54 -5.33 6.70
C HIS A 40 19.36 -6.57 7.59
N ASP A 41 18.37 -6.55 8.48
CA ASP A 41 18.06 -7.57 9.48
C ASP A 41 16.88 -8.47 9.07
N THR A 42 16.45 -8.42 7.80
CA THR A 42 15.29 -9.17 7.30
C THR A 42 15.58 -9.89 5.98
N ASP A 43 14.85 -10.97 5.73
CA ASP A 43 14.84 -11.72 4.45
C ASP A 43 13.67 -11.33 3.53
N TRP A 44 12.77 -10.46 4.02
CA TRP A 44 11.58 -10.01 3.32
C TRP A 44 11.65 -8.50 3.03
N LYS A 45 10.81 -8.05 2.09
CA LYS A 45 10.85 -6.68 1.58
C LYS A 45 9.59 -5.92 1.99
N CYS A 46 9.72 -4.61 2.11
CA CYS A 46 8.63 -3.73 2.50
C CYS A 46 8.77 -2.36 1.86
N TRP A 47 7.74 -1.53 2.03
CA TRP A 47 7.63 -0.22 1.42
C TRP A 47 7.93 0.90 2.41
N VAL A 48 8.84 1.79 2.04
CA VAL A 48 9.16 3.02 2.78
C VAL A 48 8.85 4.25 1.94
N ALA A 49 8.55 5.37 2.58
CA ALA A 49 8.38 6.63 1.86
C ALA A 49 9.75 7.10 1.32
N ALA A 50 9.79 7.50 0.05
CA ALA A 50 11.03 8.01 -0.55
C ALA A 50 11.56 9.25 0.18
N SER A 51 10.67 10.09 0.69
CA SER A 51 11.00 11.30 1.44
C SER A 51 11.67 11.06 2.80
N THR A 52 11.73 9.81 3.27
CA THR A 52 12.32 9.44 4.58
C THR A 52 13.64 8.69 4.44
N VAL A 53 14.20 8.59 3.24
CA VAL A 53 15.49 7.94 2.99
C VAL A 53 16.41 8.82 2.15
N THR A 54 17.71 8.55 2.25
CA THR A 54 18.69 9.03 1.26
C THR A 54 18.98 7.87 0.32
N ALA A 55 18.60 8.00 -0.96
CA ALA A 55 18.90 7.00 -1.97
C ALA A 55 20.32 7.22 -2.55
N SER A 56 21.05 6.14 -2.77
CA SER A 56 22.38 6.18 -3.42
C SER A 56 22.32 6.30 -4.95
N VAL A 57 21.11 6.28 -5.51
CA VAL A 57 20.83 6.32 -6.95
C VAL A 57 19.62 7.22 -7.22
N GLU A 58 19.51 7.70 -8.46
CA GLU A 58 18.33 8.43 -8.91
C GLU A 58 17.09 7.55 -8.86
N ILE A 59 16.08 7.95 -8.08
CA ILE A 59 14.87 7.15 -7.84
C ILE A 59 14.18 6.78 -9.15
N ASP A 60 14.07 7.73 -10.09
CA ASP A 60 13.35 7.50 -11.35
C ASP A 60 13.98 6.42 -12.23
N SER A 61 15.28 6.13 -12.04
CA SER A 61 16.01 5.06 -12.74
C SER A 61 15.65 3.66 -12.25
N LEU A 62 15.01 3.54 -11.08
CA LEU A 62 14.60 2.27 -10.51
C LEU A 62 13.40 1.68 -11.26
N GLN A 63 13.37 0.36 -11.35
CA GLN A 63 12.22 -0.38 -11.88
C GLN A 63 10.97 -0.14 -11.02
N VAL A 64 9.82 -0.06 -11.70
CA VAL A 64 8.53 -0.08 -11.02
C VAL A 64 8.27 -1.48 -10.48
N ALA A 65 8.18 -1.58 -9.16
CA ALA A 65 7.87 -2.82 -8.48
C ALA A 65 6.35 -3.01 -8.40
N TYR A 66 5.87 -4.13 -8.93
CA TYR A 66 4.50 -4.60 -8.74
C TYR A 66 4.49 -5.56 -7.55
N PHE A 67 3.68 -5.26 -6.56
CA PHE A 67 3.56 -6.09 -5.36
C PHE A 67 2.22 -6.84 -5.39
N GLN A 68 2.23 -8.05 -4.85
CA GLN A 68 1.00 -8.74 -4.53
C GLN A 68 0.62 -8.39 -3.10
N LEU A 69 -0.68 -8.13 -2.88
CA LEU A 69 -1.19 -8.00 -1.54
C LEU A 69 -0.94 -9.29 -0.78
N TYR A 70 -0.43 -9.14 0.44
CA TYR A 70 -0.39 -10.25 1.36
C TYR A 70 -1.81 -10.58 1.81
N VAL A 71 -2.28 -11.78 1.44
CA VAL A 71 -3.59 -12.28 1.86
C VAL A 71 -3.38 -13.27 2.99
N ASN A 72 -4.05 -13.06 4.12
CA ASN A 72 -4.10 -14.04 5.20
C ASN A 72 -5.23 -15.03 4.92
N PRO A 73 -4.94 -16.33 4.66
CA PRO A 73 -5.98 -17.32 4.34
C PRO A 73 -6.99 -17.54 5.47
N SER A 74 -6.62 -17.22 6.71
CA SER A 74 -7.50 -17.34 7.88
C SER A 74 -8.50 -16.18 8.01
N VAL A 75 -8.32 -15.12 7.22
CA VAL A 75 -9.26 -13.99 7.18
C VAL A 75 -10.21 -14.19 5.99
N PRO A 76 -11.50 -14.44 6.23
CA PRO A 76 -12.45 -14.64 5.13
C PRO A 76 -12.62 -13.36 4.32
N ALA A 77 -12.90 -13.52 3.03
CA ALA A 77 -13.25 -12.39 2.17
C ALA A 77 -14.52 -11.69 2.69
N PRO A 78 -14.61 -10.36 2.58
CA PRO A 78 -15.84 -9.63 2.91
C PRO A 78 -17.04 -10.16 2.11
N THR A 79 -18.19 -10.27 2.76
CA THR A 79 -19.45 -10.66 2.11
C THR A 79 -20.31 -9.43 1.85
N GLY A 80 -21.37 -9.58 1.03
CA GLY A 80 -22.28 -8.48 0.72
C GLY A 80 -21.62 -7.31 -0.01
N VAL A 81 -20.50 -7.57 -0.71
CA VAL A 81 -19.77 -6.54 -1.45
C VAL A 81 -20.64 -6.05 -2.60
N GLY A 82 -20.88 -4.75 -2.63
CA GLY A 82 -21.68 -4.08 -3.65
C GLY A 82 -21.14 -2.69 -3.96
N ALA A 83 -21.48 -2.20 -5.15
CA ALA A 83 -21.19 -0.84 -5.57
C ALA A 83 -22.43 -0.26 -6.24
N SER A 84 -22.78 0.97 -5.91
CA SER A 84 -23.82 1.74 -6.61
C SER A 84 -23.29 3.12 -6.97
N ARG A 85 -23.77 3.67 -8.08
CA ARG A 85 -23.41 5.00 -8.54
C ARG A 85 -24.63 5.92 -8.50
N SER A 86 -24.45 7.11 -7.95
CA SER A 86 -25.43 8.19 -7.99
C SER A 86 -24.72 9.48 -8.41
N ASN A 87 -24.99 9.92 -9.64
CA ASN A 87 -24.28 11.03 -10.29
C ASN A 87 -22.75 10.80 -10.28
N ASP A 88 -21.99 11.71 -9.67
CA ASP A 88 -20.54 11.67 -9.55
C ASP A 88 -20.05 10.93 -8.30
N ASN A 89 -20.95 10.33 -7.52
CA ASN A 89 -20.61 9.56 -6.33
C ASN A 89 -20.73 8.07 -6.60
N VAL A 90 -19.69 7.32 -6.22
CA VAL A 90 -19.71 5.86 -6.15
C VAL A 90 -19.72 5.46 -4.69
N THR A 91 -20.76 4.75 -4.28
CA THR A 91 -20.88 4.16 -2.95
C THR A 91 -20.52 2.69 -3.04
N ILE A 92 -19.47 2.29 -2.33
CA ILE A 92 -19.11 0.89 -2.11
C ILE A 92 -19.58 0.45 -0.72
N SER A 93 -20.08 -0.77 -0.60
CA SER A 93 -20.61 -1.32 0.65
C SER A 93 -20.23 -2.78 0.80
N TRP A 94 -20.11 -3.24 2.04
CA TRP A 94 -19.85 -4.63 2.39
C TRP A 94 -20.38 -4.93 3.79
N SER A 95 -20.58 -6.21 4.09
CA SER A 95 -20.89 -6.67 5.44
C SER A 95 -19.64 -6.64 6.31
N ALA A 96 -19.71 -5.96 7.45
CA ALA A 96 -18.60 -5.93 8.41
C ALA A 96 -18.33 -7.35 8.95
N ALA A 97 -17.05 -7.74 9.06
CA ALA A 97 -16.64 -9.05 9.52
C ALA A 97 -15.32 -8.97 10.30
N PRO A 98 -15.13 -9.74 11.39
CA PRO A 98 -13.85 -9.86 12.07
C PRO A 98 -12.73 -10.36 11.14
N PRO A 99 -11.47 -9.91 11.29
CA PRO A 99 -10.95 -9.04 12.35
C PRO A 99 -11.07 -7.53 12.06
N ALA A 100 -11.73 -7.13 10.95
CA ALA A 100 -11.79 -5.73 10.54
C ALA A 100 -12.62 -4.84 11.48
N VAL A 101 -13.46 -5.44 12.33
CA VAL A 101 -14.15 -4.75 13.44
C VAL A 101 -13.09 -4.28 14.46
N GLY A 102 -12.58 -3.06 14.26
CA GLY A 102 -11.53 -2.45 15.09
C GLY A 102 -10.20 -2.15 14.37
N LEU A 103 -9.94 -2.79 13.22
CA LEU A 103 -8.75 -2.54 12.39
C LEU A 103 -9.05 -1.75 11.10
N GLY A 104 -10.33 -1.72 10.70
CA GLY A 104 -10.75 -1.10 9.46
C GLY A 104 -10.52 -1.96 8.22
N TYR A 105 -10.75 -1.35 7.06
CA TYR A 105 -10.63 -1.95 5.74
C TYR A 105 -9.64 -1.14 4.90
N LEU A 106 -8.75 -1.84 4.20
CA LEU A 106 -7.97 -1.29 3.10
C LEU A 106 -8.83 -1.33 1.84
N ILE A 107 -8.92 -0.20 1.15
CA ILE A 107 -9.56 -0.09 -0.16
C ILE A 107 -8.48 0.32 -1.16
N GLU A 108 -8.26 -0.52 -2.15
CA GLU A 108 -7.53 -0.16 -3.37
C GLU A 108 -8.54 -0.06 -4.52
N ALA A 109 -8.59 1.11 -5.16
CA ALA A 109 -9.51 1.38 -6.25
C ALA A 109 -8.78 2.07 -7.38
N ARG A 110 -9.12 1.70 -8.62
CA ARG A 110 -8.74 2.46 -9.81
C ARG A 110 -9.93 3.27 -10.27
N VAL A 111 -9.84 4.58 -10.11
CA VAL A 111 -10.93 5.52 -10.40
C VAL A 111 -10.70 6.17 -11.77
N CYS A 112 -11.73 6.13 -12.62
CA CYS A 112 -11.75 6.87 -13.88
C CYS A 112 -12.21 8.31 -13.62
N THR A 113 -11.37 9.28 -13.96
CA THR A 113 -11.70 10.71 -13.93
C THR A 113 -11.38 11.32 -15.30
N GLY A 114 -12.44 11.51 -16.10
CA GLY A 114 -12.31 11.86 -17.52
C GLY A 114 -11.54 10.79 -18.28
N THR A 115 -10.37 11.16 -18.81
CA THR A 115 -9.45 10.26 -19.53
C THR A 115 -8.37 9.65 -18.67
N TYR A 116 -8.29 10.02 -17.38
CA TYR A 116 -7.25 9.56 -16.46
C TYR A 116 -7.74 8.39 -15.61
N LEU A 117 -6.87 7.40 -15.40
CA LEU A 117 -7.03 6.35 -14.41
C LEU A 117 -6.14 6.68 -13.22
N ILE A 118 -6.73 6.80 -12.03
CA ILE A 118 -6.01 7.11 -10.80
C ILE A 118 -6.13 5.93 -9.85
N ASP A 119 -5.00 5.42 -9.39
CA ASP A 119 -4.96 4.46 -8.29
C ASP A 119 -5.12 5.19 -6.96
N VAL A 120 -6.15 4.81 -6.22
CA VAL A 120 -6.52 5.36 -4.91
C VAL A 120 -6.38 4.26 -3.87
N VAL A 121 -5.72 4.58 -2.76
CA VAL A 121 -5.62 3.70 -1.60
C VAL A 121 -6.21 4.42 -0.40
N TYR A 122 -7.16 3.80 0.28
CA TYR A 122 -7.88 4.36 1.42
C TYR A 122 -7.95 3.34 2.56
N SER A 123 -8.01 3.82 3.80
CA SER A 123 -8.25 2.99 4.99
C SER A 123 -9.43 3.53 5.76
N THR A 124 -10.39 2.67 6.09
CA THR A 124 -11.50 3.06 6.99
C THR A 124 -11.00 3.05 8.43
N SER A 125 -11.14 4.15 9.16
CA SER A 125 -10.79 4.26 10.60
C SER A 125 -11.89 3.73 11.50
#